data_AF-A0A6I9UB28-F1
#
_entry.id   AF-A0A6I9UB28-F1
#
_cell.length_a   1.000
_cell.length_b   1.000
_cell.length_c   1.000
_cell.angle_alpha   90.00
_cell.angle_beta   90.00
_cell.angle_gamma   90.00
#
_symmetry.space_group_name_H-M   'P 1'
#
loop_
_entity.id
_entity.type
_entity.pdbx_description
1 polymer ?
#
loop_
_entity_poly.entity_id
_entity_poly.type
_entity_poly.pdbx_seq_one_letter_code
_entity_poly.pdbx_strand_id
1 'polypeptide(L)'
;MVRKRLLLLLKPFDAYPAHELAALSSSNNRKALQVLRFLYDRMLVHRNAINFCRNILMKKAVNSRVVFRSDLSQPIHDVDLVITIGGDGTLLQASHLMDDSIPVLGVNSDPTRPDEVEEFSEEFEATRSTGYLCAATANNFEQMLDDILDNRSEPSELARIAVNLNSKPISTSALNDVLLAHPCPSRASRFSFRIMKNGELSSSLLHSRSSGLRVSTAAGSTAAMLSAGGLEMPILSKELQYMRGVPIY
;
A
#
# COMPACT_ATOMS: atom_id res chain seq x y z
N MET A 1 -30.17 17.34 1.30
CA MET A 1 -28.76 17.08 0.96
C MET A 1 -28.62 15.62 0.56
N VAL A 2 -28.00 15.34 -0.58
CA VAL A 2 -27.67 13.96 -0.98
C VAL A 2 -26.54 13.48 -0.06
N ARG A 3 -26.73 12.33 0.61
CA ARG A 3 -25.70 11.75 1.48
C ARG A 3 -24.58 11.18 0.61
N LYS A 4 -23.32 11.54 0.87
CA LYS A 4 -22.17 10.94 0.18
C LYS A 4 -22.12 9.42 0.45
N ARG A 5 -21.85 8.64 -0.59
CA ARG A 5 -21.68 7.19 -0.59
C ARG A 5 -20.20 6.86 -0.39
N LEU A 6 -19.87 6.17 0.67
CA LEU A 6 -18.50 5.85 1.06
C LEU A 6 -18.28 4.34 1.04
N LEU A 7 -17.15 3.89 0.50
CA LEU A 7 -16.68 2.51 0.66
C LEU A 7 -15.57 2.48 1.71
N LEU A 8 -15.79 1.74 2.79
CA LEU A 8 -14.78 1.47 3.82
C LEU A 8 -14.12 0.13 3.51
N LEU A 9 -12.86 0.16 3.05
CA LEU A 9 -12.07 -1.03 2.72
C LEU A 9 -11.12 -1.37 3.87
N LEU A 10 -11.29 -2.53 4.48
CA LEU A 10 -10.56 -2.92 5.69
C LEU A 10 -9.46 -3.94 5.39
N LYS A 11 -8.28 -3.77 5.99
CA LYS A 11 -7.34 -4.89 6.17
C LYS A 11 -8.01 -5.95 7.07
N PRO A 12 -7.96 -7.25 6.74
CA PRO A 12 -8.46 -8.29 7.63
C PRO A 12 -7.58 -8.37 8.88
N PHE A 13 -8.14 -8.93 9.95
CA PHE A 13 -7.35 -9.32 11.11
C PHE A 13 -6.50 -10.51 10.72
N ASP A 14 -5.18 -10.35 10.77
CA ASP A 14 -4.28 -11.49 10.71
C ASP A 14 -4.65 -12.38 11.91
N ALA A 15 -5.00 -13.64 11.64
CA ALA A 15 -5.41 -14.58 12.67
C ALA A 15 -4.18 -14.97 13.48
N TYR A 16 -3.82 -14.19 14.50
CA TYR A 16 -2.98 -14.68 15.58
C TYR A 16 -3.85 -15.56 16.44
N PRO A 17 -3.63 -16.87 16.44
CA PRO A 17 -4.50 -17.73 17.19
C PRO A 17 -4.28 -17.43 18.67
N ALA A 18 -5.35 -17.02 19.37
CA ALA A 18 -5.30 -16.81 20.82
C ALA A 18 -4.78 -18.06 21.57
N HIS A 19 -4.87 -19.24 20.95
CA HIS A 19 -4.28 -20.48 21.46
C HIS A 19 -2.75 -20.49 21.48
N GLU A 20 -2.07 -19.78 20.58
CA GLU A 20 -0.61 -19.68 20.56
C GLU A 20 -0.10 -18.84 21.73
N LEU A 21 -0.77 -17.72 22.05
CA LEU A 21 -0.48 -16.92 23.24
C LEU A 21 -0.60 -17.75 24.53
N ALA A 22 -1.65 -18.58 24.64
CA ALA A 22 -1.84 -19.45 25.80
C ALA A 22 -0.77 -20.57 25.88
N ALA A 23 -0.44 -21.20 24.75
CA ALA A 23 0.56 -22.27 24.68
C ALA A 23 2.01 -21.78 24.88
N LEU A 24 2.30 -20.53 24.52
CA LEU A 24 3.62 -19.92 24.70
C LEU A 24 3.79 -19.27 26.07
N SER A 25 2.71 -18.96 26.78
CA SER A 25 2.74 -18.53 28.20
C SER A 25 3.36 -19.58 29.13
N SER A 26 3.37 -20.85 28.73
CA SER A 26 4.07 -21.95 29.42
C SER A 26 5.54 -22.13 28.99
N SER A 27 6.05 -21.32 28.05
CA SER A 27 7.43 -21.38 27.57
C SER A 27 8.34 -20.44 28.38
N ASN A 28 9.55 -20.91 28.72
CA ASN A 28 10.57 -20.08 29.36
C ASN A 28 11.30 -19.11 28.41
N ASN A 29 10.92 -19.06 27.12
CA ASN A 29 11.57 -18.18 26.14
C ASN A 29 11.02 -16.75 26.20
N ARG A 30 11.69 -15.89 26.99
CA ARG A 30 11.31 -14.49 27.22
C ARG A 30 11.22 -13.66 25.92
N LYS A 31 12.11 -13.88 24.96
CA LYS A 31 12.11 -13.17 23.66
C LYS A 31 10.88 -13.53 22.83
N ALA A 32 10.55 -14.82 22.75
CA ALA A 32 9.36 -15.27 22.03
C ALA A 32 8.07 -14.65 22.62
N LEU A 33 7.99 -14.58 23.95
CA LEU A 33 6.86 -13.93 24.64
C LEU A 33 6.76 -12.43 24.33
N GLN A 34 7.88 -11.71 24.25
CA GLN A 34 7.89 -10.28 23.87
C GLN A 34 7.38 -10.08 22.45
N VAL A 35 7.88 -10.87 21.48
CA VAL A 35 7.44 -10.80 20.07
C VAL A 35 5.93 -11.06 19.97
N LEU A 36 5.40 -12.09 20.64
CA LEU A 36 3.97 -12.40 20.60
C LEU A 36 3.10 -11.29 21.19
N ARG A 37 3.54 -10.69 22.30
CA ARG A 37 2.84 -9.54 22.90
C ARG A 37 2.82 -8.35 21.95
N PHE A 38 3.95 -8.08 21.29
CA PHE A 38 4.05 -7.03 20.29
C PHE A 38 3.10 -7.29 19.10
N LEU A 39 3.08 -8.50 18.54
CA LEU A 39 2.16 -8.86 17.45
C LEU A 39 0.68 -8.77 17.87
N TYR A 40 0.36 -9.17 19.11
CA TYR A 40 -0.97 -9.02 19.66
C TYR A 40 -1.38 -7.55 19.83
N ASP A 41 -0.47 -6.70 20.32
CA ASP A 41 -0.69 -5.26 20.42
C ASP A 41 -0.97 -4.64 19.04
N ARG A 42 -0.17 -4.99 18.01
CA ARG A 42 -0.43 -4.54 16.63
C ARG A 42 -1.83 -4.89 16.14
N MET A 43 -2.29 -6.11 16.42
CA MET A 43 -3.66 -6.53 16.10
C MET A 43 -4.70 -5.67 16.86
N LEU A 44 -4.48 -5.40 18.14
CA LEU A 44 -5.39 -4.57 18.95
C LEU A 44 -5.42 -3.12 18.47
N VAL A 45 -4.27 -2.50 18.19
CA VAL A 45 -4.16 -1.15 17.65
C VAL A 45 -4.93 -1.04 16.33
N HIS A 46 -4.72 -1.99 15.42
CA HIS A 46 -5.45 -2.06 14.16
C HIS A 46 -6.98 -2.19 14.37
N ARG A 47 -7.42 -3.08 15.26
CA ARG A 47 -8.85 -3.26 15.61
C ARG A 47 -9.46 -1.98 16.19
N ASN A 48 -8.74 -1.32 17.09
CA ASN A 48 -9.19 -0.09 17.71
C ASN A 48 -9.30 1.03 16.68
N ALA A 49 -8.34 1.15 15.75
CA ALA A 49 -8.42 2.10 14.65
C ALA A 49 -9.64 1.86 13.74
N ILE A 50 -9.93 0.60 13.39
CA ILE A 50 -11.14 0.26 12.63
C ILE A 50 -12.41 0.70 13.39
N ASN A 51 -12.51 0.32 14.67
CA ASN A 51 -13.69 0.64 15.49
C ASN A 51 -13.86 2.15 15.64
N PHE A 52 -12.77 2.88 15.86
CA PHE A 52 -12.76 4.33 15.96
C PHE A 52 -13.30 4.99 14.68
N CYS A 53 -12.75 4.62 13.52
CA CYS A 53 -13.18 5.17 12.23
C CYS A 53 -14.66 4.84 11.93
N ARG A 54 -15.10 3.60 12.23
CA ARG A 54 -16.51 3.20 12.07
C ARG A 54 -17.44 4.01 12.97
N ASN A 55 -17.04 4.25 14.22
CA ASN A 55 -17.82 5.06 15.16
C ASN A 55 -17.98 6.50 14.69
N ILE A 56 -16.93 7.10 14.10
CA ILE A 56 -17.03 8.43 13.49
C ILE A 56 -18.01 8.39 12.32
N LEU A 57 -17.87 7.44 11.39
CA LEU A 57 -18.75 7.34 10.22
C LEU A 57 -20.23 7.17 10.60
N MET A 58 -20.53 6.43 11.68
CA MET A 58 -21.90 6.28 12.19
C MET A 58 -22.49 7.59 12.72
N LYS A 59 -21.65 8.55 13.15
CA LYS A 59 -22.10 9.87 13.61
C LYS A 59 -22.29 10.87 12.47
N LYS A 60 -21.73 10.61 11.29
CA LYS A 60 -21.82 11.52 10.12
C LYS A 60 -23.02 11.15 9.24
N ALA A 61 -23.56 12.13 8.51
CA ALA A 61 -24.70 11.94 7.61
C ALA A 61 -24.28 11.35 6.25
N VAL A 62 -23.66 10.17 6.27
CA VAL A 62 -23.10 9.48 5.09
C VAL A 62 -23.74 8.10 4.91
N ASN A 63 -23.71 7.56 3.69
CA ASN A 63 -24.04 6.16 3.43
C ASN A 63 -22.74 5.38 3.29
N SER A 64 -22.42 4.48 4.22
CA SER A 64 -21.17 3.72 4.18
C SER A 64 -21.40 2.22 3.99
N ARG A 65 -20.65 1.61 3.06
CA ARG A 65 -20.54 0.15 2.90
C ARG A 65 -19.18 -0.29 3.39
N VAL A 66 -19.13 -1.37 4.17
CA VAL A 66 -17.87 -1.92 4.71
C VAL A 66 -17.54 -3.23 4.01
N VAL A 67 -16.30 -3.38 3.55
CA VAL A 67 -15.81 -4.58 2.86
C VAL A 67 -14.38 -4.88 3.34
N PHE A 68 -14.05 -6.15 3.58
CA PHE A 68 -12.65 -6.53 3.78
C PHE A 68 -11.95 -6.64 2.43
N ARG A 69 -10.69 -6.21 2.37
CA ARG A 69 -9.90 -6.25 1.14
C ARG A 69 -9.72 -7.67 0.57
N SER A 70 -9.80 -8.71 1.41
CA SER A 70 -9.80 -10.12 0.99
C SER A 70 -11.03 -10.49 0.16
N ASP A 71 -12.14 -9.80 0.38
CA ASP A 71 -13.45 -10.12 -0.18
C ASP A 71 -13.75 -9.21 -1.39
N LEU A 72 -12.87 -8.25 -1.67
CA LEU A 72 -12.99 -7.32 -2.78
C LEU A 72 -12.52 -8.00 -4.08
N SER A 73 -13.48 -8.39 -4.92
CA SER A 73 -13.24 -9.05 -6.21
C SER A 73 -13.77 -8.27 -7.42
N GLN A 74 -14.69 -7.34 -7.20
CA GLN A 74 -15.32 -6.56 -8.24
C GLN A 74 -14.72 -5.14 -8.32
N PRO A 75 -14.73 -4.52 -9.50
CA PRO A 75 -14.39 -3.10 -9.62
C PRO A 75 -15.21 -2.23 -8.66
N ILE A 76 -14.57 -1.23 -8.09
CA ILE A 76 -15.20 -0.22 -7.23
C ILE A 76 -15.82 0.84 -8.15
N HIS A 77 -17.13 0.97 -8.06
CA HIS A 77 -17.92 1.99 -8.73
C HIS A 77 -19.01 2.51 -7.78
N ASP A 78 -19.75 3.53 -8.19
CA ASP A 78 -20.93 4.07 -7.49
C ASP A 78 -20.67 4.52 -6.04
N VAL A 79 -19.47 5.03 -5.77
CA VAL A 79 -19.12 5.66 -4.49
C VAL A 79 -18.43 6.99 -4.75
N ASP A 80 -18.58 7.90 -3.81
CA ASP A 80 -18.05 9.26 -3.92
C ASP A 80 -16.67 9.39 -3.23
N LEU A 81 -16.29 8.40 -2.42
CA LEU A 81 -14.98 8.29 -1.77
C LEU A 81 -14.73 6.84 -1.31
N VAL A 82 -13.50 6.35 -1.50
CA VAL A 82 -13.00 5.13 -0.85
C VAL A 82 -12.17 5.52 0.35
N ILE A 83 -12.39 4.88 1.49
CA ILE A 83 -11.57 5.02 2.70
C ILE A 83 -10.93 3.67 2.99
N THR A 84 -9.61 3.58 2.93
CA THR A 84 -8.89 2.34 3.24
C THR A 84 -8.33 2.39 4.65
N ILE A 85 -8.62 1.39 5.49
CA ILE A 85 -8.08 1.29 6.85
C ILE A 85 -7.11 0.12 6.91
N GLY A 86 -5.82 0.43 7.07
CA GLY A 86 -4.73 -0.55 6.98
C GLY A 86 -3.38 0.13 6.90
N GLY A 87 -2.60 -0.21 5.89
CA GLY A 87 -1.41 0.53 5.46
C GLY A 87 -1.45 0.69 3.94
N ASP A 88 -0.31 1.02 3.33
CA ASP A 88 -0.22 1.27 1.87
C ASP A 88 -0.75 0.08 1.04
N GLY A 89 -0.52 -1.16 1.49
CA GLY A 89 -1.03 -2.35 0.81
C GLY A 89 -2.56 -2.42 0.67
N THR A 90 -3.32 -1.87 1.62
CA THR A 90 -4.79 -1.81 1.49
C THR A 90 -5.21 -0.76 0.46
N LEU A 91 -4.52 0.38 0.42
CA LEU A 91 -4.74 1.42 -0.60
C LEU A 91 -4.36 0.93 -2.00
N LEU A 92 -3.22 0.24 -2.13
CA LEU A 92 -2.78 -0.35 -3.40
C LEU A 92 -3.81 -1.33 -3.96
N GLN A 93 -4.39 -2.18 -3.10
CA GLN A 93 -5.42 -3.11 -3.53
C GLN A 93 -6.69 -2.41 -4.01
N ALA A 94 -7.10 -1.31 -3.36
CA ALA A 94 -8.20 -0.47 -3.85
C ALA A 94 -7.87 0.12 -5.23
N SER A 95 -6.65 0.65 -5.39
CA SER A 95 -6.19 1.31 -6.62
C SER A 95 -6.23 0.41 -7.87
N HIS A 96 -6.12 -0.91 -7.69
CA HIS A 96 -6.19 -1.88 -8.78
C HIS A 96 -7.61 -2.14 -9.31
N LEU A 97 -8.62 -1.79 -8.52
CA LEU A 97 -10.02 -2.08 -8.81
C LEU A 97 -10.83 -0.80 -9.04
N MET A 98 -10.18 0.36 -9.22
CA MET A 98 -10.85 1.63 -9.41
C MET A 98 -10.29 2.43 -10.59
N ASP A 99 -11.14 3.28 -11.15
CA ASP A 99 -10.75 4.31 -12.11
C ASP A 99 -10.29 5.60 -11.41
N ASP A 100 -9.95 6.61 -12.21
CA ASP A 100 -9.41 7.89 -11.73
C ASP A 100 -10.51 8.86 -11.21
N SER A 101 -11.79 8.48 -11.28
CA SER A 101 -12.91 9.37 -10.92
C SER A 101 -13.24 9.39 -9.42
N ILE A 102 -12.77 8.38 -8.68
CA ILE A 102 -13.09 8.19 -7.26
C ILE A 102 -11.87 8.55 -6.42
N PRO A 103 -11.95 9.49 -5.47
CA PRO A 103 -10.83 9.76 -4.57
C PRO A 103 -10.66 8.64 -3.54
N VAL A 104 -9.43 8.50 -3.01
CA VAL A 104 -9.09 7.54 -1.95
C VAL A 104 -8.48 8.25 -0.75
N LEU A 105 -9.01 8.00 0.44
CA LEU A 105 -8.41 8.37 1.72
C LEU A 105 -7.75 7.15 2.37
N GLY A 106 -6.42 7.13 2.39
CA GLY A 106 -5.66 6.12 3.13
C GLY A 106 -5.56 6.45 4.62
N VAL A 107 -5.96 5.51 5.48
CA VAL A 107 -5.86 5.59 6.93
C VAL A 107 -4.88 4.52 7.43
N ASN A 108 -3.70 4.96 7.88
CA ASN A 108 -2.71 4.11 8.53
C ASN A 108 -3.21 3.74 9.93
N SER A 109 -3.63 2.48 10.06
CA SER A 109 -4.24 1.93 11.27
C SER A 109 -3.25 1.44 12.33
N ASP A 110 -1.98 1.27 11.96
CA ASP A 110 -0.92 0.74 12.81
C ASP A 110 0.42 1.43 12.46
N PRO A 111 0.52 2.76 12.66
CA PRO A 111 1.71 3.52 12.30
C PRO A 111 2.91 3.16 13.18
N THR A 112 4.12 3.22 12.61
CA THR A 112 5.36 3.03 13.37
C THR A 112 5.47 4.02 14.53
N ARG A 113 5.87 3.50 15.68
CA ARG A 113 6.07 4.23 16.94
C ARG A 113 7.56 4.27 17.25
N PRO A 114 8.24 5.42 17.13
CA PRO A 114 9.69 5.50 17.29
C PRO A 114 10.19 5.02 18.66
N ASP A 115 9.40 5.27 19.70
CA ASP A 115 9.63 4.81 21.07
C ASP A 115 9.70 3.28 21.16
N GLU A 116 8.78 2.57 20.50
CA GLU A 116 8.80 1.10 20.47
C GLU A 116 9.98 0.56 19.64
N VAL A 117 10.35 1.25 18.56
CA VAL A 117 11.50 0.87 17.73
C VAL A 117 12.81 0.99 18.51
N GLU A 118 12.95 2.07 19.29
CA GLU A 118 14.10 2.27 20.17
C GLU A 118 14.12 1.21 21.28
N GLU A 119 12.99 1.00 21.96
CA GLU A 119 12.85 0.04 23.06
C GLU A 119 13.21 -1.40 22.66
N PHE A 120 12.79 -1.85 21.47
CA PHE A 120 12.94 -3.25 21.03
C PHE A 120 14.10 -3.48 20.05
N SER A 121 14.94 -2.48 19.81
CA SER A 121 15.96 -2.49 18.76
C SER A 121 16.98 -3.62 18.85
N GLU A 122 17.26 -4.14 20.06
CA GLU A 122 18.20 -5.24 20.29
C GLU A 122 17.50 -6.63 20.30
N GLU A 123 16.17 -6.65 20.40
CA GLU A 123 15.39 -7.88 20.52
C GLU A 123 14.86 -8.36 19.16
N PHE A 124 14.22 -7.48 18.40
CA PHE A 124 13.57 -7.81 17.13
C PHE A 124 13.24 -6.57 16.29
N GLU A 125 12.83 -6.80 15.05
CA GLU A 125 12.33 -5.74 14.16
C GLU A 125 10.95 -5.27 14.64
N ALA A 126 10.88 -4.07 15.23
CA ALA A 126 9.67 -3.51 15.81
C ALA A 126 9.01 -2.40 14.96
N THR A 127 9.38 -2.23 13.69
CA THR A 127 8.70 -1.25 12.86
C THR A 127 7.28 -1.71 12.53
N ARG A 128 6.38 -0.73 12.41
CA ARG A 128 5.00 -0.96 11.99
C ARG A 128 4.80 -0.42 10.58
N SER A 129 3.59 -0.01 10.22
CA SER A 129 3.34 0.53 8.88
C SER A 129 3.88 1.95 8.77
N THR A 130 4.72 2.23 7.77
CA THR A 130 5.12 3.60 7.44
C THR A 130 3.93 4.41 6.91
N GLY A 131 3.11 3.82 6.03
CA GLY A 131 1.92 4.46 5.49
C GLY A 131 2.23 5.65 4.58
N TYR A 132 3.16 5.51 3.64
CA TYR A 132 3.59 6.58 2.73
C TYR A 132 2.44 7.16 1.88
N LEU A 133 1.44 6.34 1.54
CA LEU A 133 0.26 6.74 0.77
C LEU A 133 -0.92 7.12 1.66
N CYS A 134 -0.83 6.87 2.98
CA CYS A 134 -1.89 7.17 3.92
C CYS A 134 -1.83 8.64 4.38
N ALA A 135 -2.89 9.39 4.09
CA ALA A 135 -3.02 10.79 4.51
C ALA A 135 -3.55 10.94 5.95
N ALA A 136 -4.03 9.85 6.56
CA ALA A 136 -4.59 9.88 7.91
C ALA A 136 -4.12 8.70 8.78
N THR A 137 -4.30 8.86 10.08
CA THR A 137 -4.26 7.83 11.12
C THR A 137 -5.53 7.96 11.96
N ALA A 138 -5.72 7.12 12.98
CA ALA A 138 -6.83 7.31 13.93
C ALA A 138 -6.83 8.71 14.58
N ASN A 139 -5.67 9.36 14.73
CA ASN A 139 -5.57 10.63 15.43
C ASN A 139 -6.17 11.83 14.66
N ASN A 140 -6.12 11.81 13.33
CA ASN A 140 -6.58 12.92 12.49
C ASN A 140 -7.72 12.53 11.52
N PHE A 141 -8.19 11.28 11.57
CA PHE A 141 -9.21 10.77 10.66
C PHE A 141 -10.50 11.60 10.67
N GLU A 142 -11.01 11.98 11.85
CA GLU A 142 -12.26 12.75 11.95
C GLU A 142 -12.16 14.10 11.25
N GLN A 143 -11.10 14.85 11.53
CA GLN A 143 -10.84 16.15 10.92
C GLN A 143 -10.72 16.04 9.40
N MET A 144 -9.91 15.09 8.93
CA MET A 144 -9.70 14.87 7.49
C MET A 144 -11.00 14.48 6.77
N LEU A 145 -11.80 13.62 7.40
CA LEU A 145 -13.11 13.24 6.87
C LEU A 145 -14.03 14.45 6.78
N ASP A 146 -14.09 15.29 7.82
CA ASP A 146 -14.91 16.50 7.82
C ASP A 146 -14.49 17.48 6.73
N ASP A 147 -13.19 17.67 6.52
CA ASP A 147 -12.68 18.52 5.44
C ASP A 147 -13.05 17.98 4.05
N ILE A 148 -13.07 16.67 3.84
CA ILE A 148 -13.52 16.05 2.58
C ILE A 148 -15.04 16.13 2.40
N LEU A 149 -15.81 15.93 3.48
CA LEU A 149 -17.27 16.00 3.42
C LEU A 149 -17.75 17.42 3.14
N ASP A 150 -17.08 18.42 3.71
CA ASP A 150 -17.37 19.84 3.54
C ASP A 150 -16.71 20.46 2.29
N ASN A 151 -16.03 19.65 1.47
CA ASN A 151 -15.28 20.07 0.28
C ASN A 151 -14.22 21.15 0.54
N ARG A 152 -13.58 21.10 1.71
CA ARG A 152 -12.41 21.94 2.07
C ARG A 152 -11.07 21.30 1.68
N SER A 153 -11.08 20.06 1.21
CA SER A 153 -9.90 19.31 0.78
C SER A 153 -10.08 18.79 -0.63
N GLU A 154 -9.05 18.92 -1.47
CA GLU A 154 -9.00 18.40 -2.83
C GLU A 154 -8.06 17.18 -2.90
N PRO A 155 -8.41 16.14 -3.68
CA PRO A 155 -7.54 14.99 -3.87
C PRO A 155 -6.34 15.34 -4.74
N SER A 156 -5.20 14.70 -4.46
CA SER A 156 -4.01 14.75 -5.32
C SER A 156 -4.06 13.65 -6.39
N GLU A 157 -3.62 13.98 -7.61
CA GLU A 157 -3.47 13.00 -8.69
C GLU A 157 -2.11 12.29 -8.64
N LEU A 158 -2.13 10.96 -8.53
CA LEU A 158 -0.92 10.14 -8.56
C LEU A 158 -0.79 9.41 -9.90
N ALA A 159 0.42 9.38 -10.46
CA ALA A 159 0.69 8.66 -11.70
C ALA A 159 0.60 7.14 -11.49
N ARG A 160 0.01 6.43 -12.46
CA ARG A 160 -0.02 4.96 -12.54
C ARG A 160 0.64 4.47 -13.84
N ILE A 161 1.18 3.26 -13.82
CA ILE A 161 1.78 2.61 -14.99
C ILE A 161 0.71 1.80 -15.71
N ALA A 162 0.39 2.18 -16.94
CA ALA A 162 -0.34 1.34 -17.87
C ALA A 162 0.63 0.38 -18.58
N VAL A 163 0.23 -0.89 -18.72
CA VAL A 163 1.07 -1.93 -19.34
C VAL A 163 0.35 -2.51 -20.54
N ASN A 164 1.03 -2.52 -21.69
CA ASN A 164 0.56 -3.21 -22.89
C ASN A 164 1.40 -4.48 -23.11
N LEU A 165 0.75 -5.64 -23.09
CA LEU A 165 1.36 -6.92 -23.39
C LEU A 165 0.91 -7.38 -24.78
N ASN A 166 1.84 -7.56 -25.71
CA ASN A 166 1.55 -7.93 -27.10
C ASN A 166 0.47 -7.01 -27.73
N SER A 167 0.64 -5.70 -27.54
CA SER A 167 -0.31 -4.65 -27.99
C SER A 167 -1.70 -4.71 -27.36
N LYS A 168 -1.91 -5.51 -26.31
CA LYS A 168 -3.16 -5.55 -25.55
C LYS A 168 -2.96 -4.89 -24.19
N PRO A 169 -3.82 -3.93 -23.79
CA PRO A 169 -3.73 -3.34 -22.47
C PRO A 169 -4.05 -4.39 -21.40
N ILE A 170 -3.23 -4.42 -20.34
CA ILE A 170 -3.58 -5.07 -19.09
C ILE A 170 -4.57 -4.14 -18.38
N SER A 171 -5.69 -4.69 -17.91
CA SER A 171 -6.81 -3.93 -17.34
C SER A 171 -6.47 -3.13 -16.08
N THR A 172 -5.37 -3.50 -15.42
CA THR A 172 -4.96 -2.92 -14.14
C THR A 172 -3.73 -2.07 -14.33
N SER A 173 -3.84 -0.79 -13.97
CA SER A 173 -2.70 0.11 -13.89
C SER A 173 -2.00 -0.04 -12.53
N ALA A 174 -0.67 -0.10 -12.53
CA ALA A 174 0.12 -0.25 -11.30
C ALA A 174 0.40 1.12 -10.67
N LEU A 175 0.06 1.29 -9.39
CA LEU A 175 0.35 2.54 -8.67
C LEU A 175 1.83 2.65 -8.29
N ASN A 176 2.44 1.56 -7.83
CA ASN A 176 3.85 1.57 -7.43
C ASN A 176 4.76 1.27 -8.61
N ASP A 177 4.80 0.01 -9.03
CA ASP A 177 5.79 -0.48 -9.97
C ASP A 177 5.35 -1.71 -10.75
N VAL A 178 6.10 -2.01 -11.80
CA VAL A 178 5.98 -3.20 -12.63
C VAL A 178 7.33 -3.91 -12.64
N LEU A 179 7.32 -5.21 -12.33
CA LEU A 179 8.49 -6.07 -12.38
C LEU A 179 8.36 -7.05 -13.56
N LEU A 180 9.29 -6.95 -14.51
CA LEU A 180 9.48 -7.95 -15.56
C LEU A 180 10.60 -8.89 -15.13
N ALA A 181 10.26 -10.15 -14.85
CA ALA A 181 11.22 -11.15 -14.41
C ALA A 181 10.85 -12.55 -14.89
N HIS A 182 11.83 -13.45 -14.85
CA HIS A 182 11.64 -14.86 -15.09
C HIS A 182 10.73 -15.46 -13.99
N PRO A 183 9.74 -16.30 -14.32
CA PRO A 183 8.76 -16.82 -13.35
C PRO A 183 9.40 -17.72 -12.28
N CYS A 184 10.49 -18.40 -12.61
CA CYS A 184 11.33 -19.11 -11.65
C CYS A 184 12.35 -18.13 -11.03
N PRO A 185 12.28 -17.83 -9.71
CA PRO A 185 13.15 -16.83 -9.05
C PRO A 185 14.64 -17.14 -9.12
N SER A 186 15.03 -18.42 -9.30
CA SER A 186 16.43 -18.85 -9.38
C SER A 186 17.02 -18.74 -10.78
N ARG A 187 16.27 -18.29 -11.79
CA ARG A 187 16.73 -18.17 -13.17
C ARG A 187 16.86 -16.71 -13.60
N ALA A 188 17.92 -16.44 -14.37
CA ALA A 188 18.16 -15.12 -14.92
C ALA A 188 17.12 -14.74 -15.98
N SER A 189 16.62 -13.52 -15.86
CA SER A 189 15.83 -12.83 -16.87
C SER A 189 16.76 -12.32 -17.98
N ARG A 190 16.43 -12.61 -19.23
CA ARG A 190 17.14 -12.09 -20.41
C ARG A 190 16.16 -11.26 -21.23
N PHE A 191 16.45 -9.99 -21.41
CA PHE A 191 15.55 -9.08 -22.11
C PHE A 191 16.33 -7.97 -22.80
N SER A 192 15.68 -7.38 -23.79
CA SER A 192 16.17 -6.18 -24.48
C SER A 192 15.06 -5.14 -24.47
N PHE A 193 15.41 -3.87 -24.30
CA PHE A 193 14.43 -2.79 -24.24
C PHE A 193 14.99 -1.49 -24.77
N ARG A 194 14.08 -0.61 -25.19
CA ARG A 194 14.36 0.79 -25.52
C ARG A 194 13.56 1.68 -24.60
N ILE A 195 14.07 2.88 -24.38
CA ILE A 195 13.40 3.90 -23.58
C ILE A 195 12.79 4.90 -24.55
N MET A 196 11.53 5.26 -24.32
CA MET A 196 10.85 6.31 -25.06
C MET A 196 10.57 7.47 -24.10
N LYS A 197 11.00 8.69 -24.44
CA LYS A 197 10.72 9.90 -23.66
C LYS A 197 10.12 10.95 -24.59
N ASN A 198 9.00 11.55 -24.19
CA ASN A 198 8.30 12.58 -24.97
C ASN A 198 7.98 12.18 -26.43
N GLY A 199 7.66 10.90 -26.66
CA GLY A 199 7.40 10.36 -27.99
C GLY A 199 8.64 10.02 -28.82
N GLU A 200 9.83 10.37 -28.34
CA GLU A 200 11.10 10.03 -29.00
C GLU A 200 11.64 8.70 -28.45
N LEU A 201 11.86 7.74 -29.36
CA LEU A 201 12.43 6.45 -29.03
C LEU A 201 13.96 6.54 -29.03
N SER A 202 14.60 6.15 -27.93
CA SER A 202 16.05 6.04 -27.87
C SER A 202 16.57 5.08 -28.93
N SER A 203 17.62 5.49 -29.63
CA SER A 203 18.26 4.71 -30.69
C SER A 203 18.94 3.45 -30.16
N SER A 204 19.43 3.50 -28.92
CA SER A 204 20.17 2.42 -28.28
C SER A 204 19.24 1.31 -27.78
N LEU A 205 19.39 0.11 -28.35
CA LEU A 205 18.81 -1.10 -27.78
C LEU A 205 19.66 -1.54 -26.59
N LEU A 206 19.06 -1.59 -25.40
CA LEU A 206 19.73 -2.05 -24.19
C LEU A 206 19.51 -3.55 -24.03
N HIS A 207 20.57 -4.29 -23.73
CA HIS A 207 20.51 -5.72 -23.42
C HIS A 207 20.80 -5.93 -21.93
N SER A 208 20.08 -6.85 -21.31
CA SER A 208 20.31 -7.17 -19.90
C SER A 208 20.09 -8.65 -19.61
N ARG A 209 20.99 -9.17 -18.76
CA ARG A 209 20.85 -10.43 -18.05
C ARG A 209 20.93 -10.14 -16.56
N SER A 210 19.79 -10.24 -15.87
CA SER A 210 19.66 -9.87 -14.46
C SER A 210 18.54 -10.68 -13.79
N SER A 211 18.28 -10.42 -12.51
CA SER A 211 17.07 -10.95 -11.87
C SER A 211 15.77 -10.40 -12.48
N GLY A 212 15.78 -9.22 -13.10
CA GLY A 212 14.63 -8.62 -13.78
C GLY A 212 14.81 -7.14 -14.10
N LEU A 213 13.74 -6.51 -14.58
CA LEU A 213 13.60 -5.07 -14.80
C LEU A 213 12.43 -4.55 -13.97
N ARG A 214 12.69 -3.63 -13.04
CA ARG A 214 11.67 -2.93 -12.28
C ARG A 214 11.49 -1.52 -12.85
N VAL A 215 10.25 -1.12 -13.11
CA VAL A 215 9.89 0.26 -13.51
C VAL A 215 8.92 0.78 -12.46
N SER A 216 9.19 1.96 -11.90
CA SER A 216 8.43 2.53 -10.78
C SER A 216 7.94 3.93 -11.09
N THR A 217 6.76 4.25 -10.58
CA THR A 217 6.27 5.63 -10.44
C THR A 217 6.96 6.32 -9.28
N ALA A 218 6.63 7.60 -9.08
CA ALA A 218 7.04 8.34 -7.90
C ALA A 218 6.42 7.79 -6.61
N ALA A 219 5.15 7.37 -6.62
CA ALA A 219 4.50 6.72 -5.47
C ALA A 219 5.17 5.39 -5.09
N GLY A 220 5.64 4.63 -6.08
CA GLY A 220 6.40 3.39 -5.84
C GLY A 220 7.85 3.60 -5.44
N SER A 221 8.36 4.83 -5.51
CA SER A 221 9.79 5.13 -5.28
C SER A 221 10.24 4.82 -3.85
N THR A 222 9.35 4.92 -2.86
CA THR A 222 9.60 4.62 -1.44
C THR A 222 9.32 3.16 -1.07
N ALA A 223 8.87 2.35 -2.02
CA ALA A 223 8.53 0.95 -1.84
C ALA A 223 9.68 0.04 -2.31
N ALA A 224 9.38 -1.00 -3.08
CA ALA A 224 10.38 -1.96 -3.54
C ALA A 224 11.46 -1.35 -4.45
N MET A 225 11.21 -0.18 -5.05
CA MET A 225 12.22 0.58 -5.78
C MET A 225 13.31 1.14 -4.84
N LEU A 226 12.94 1.69 -3.68
CA LEU A 226 13.89 2.15 -2.66
C LEU A 226 14.78 1.00 -2.19
N SER A 227 14.17 -0.15 -1.87
CA SER A 227 14.92 -1.34 -1.44
C SER A 227 15.88 -1.87 -2.51
N ALA A 228 15.62 -1.60 -3.79
CA ALA A 228 16.49 -1.98 -4.88
C ALA A 228 17.68 -1.03 -5.08
N GLY A 229 17.73 0.11 -4.36
CA GLY A 229 18.72 1.17 -4.51
C GLY A 229 18.29 2.30 -5.45
N GLY A 230 16.99 2.42 -5.72
CA GLY A 230 16.40 3.50 -6.50
C GLY A 230 16.40 4.82 -5.73
N LEU A 231 15.93 5.89 -6.37
CA LEU A 231 15.86 7.21 -5.77
C LEU A 231 14.44 7.50 -5.29
N GLU A 232 14.28 8.03 -4.08
CA GLU A 232 12.99 8.61 -3.68
C GLU A 232 12.64 9.78 -4.60
N MET A 233 11.38 9.85 -5.01
CA MET A 233 10.86 10.87 -5.92
C MET A 233 9.74 11.67 -5.26
N PRO A 234 9.56 12.95 -5.61
CA PRO A 234 8.39 13.71 -5.18
C PRO A 234 7.10 13.00 -5.60
N ILE A 235 6.21 12.72 -4.65
CA ILE A 235 5.04 11.83 -4.86
C ILE A 235 4.13 12.24 -6.04
N LEU A 236 4.06 13.54 -6.36
CA LEU A 236 3.26 14.09 -7.47
C LEU A 236 3.99 14.08 -8.83
N SER A 237 5.24 13.62 -8.88
CA SER A 237 5.99 13.53 -10.13
C SER A 237 5.37 12.51 -11.07
N LYS A 238 5.31 12.87 -12.36
CA LYS A 238 4.85 12.00 -13.45
C LYS A 238 6.01 11.26 -14.15
N GLU A 239 7.25 11.49 -13.71
CA GLU A 239 8.41 10.77 -14.24
C GLU A 239 8.39 9.31 -13.74
N LEU A 240 9.02 8.43 -14.53
CA LEU A 240 9.26 7.04 -14.18
C LEU A 240 10.75 6.84 -13.94
N GLN A 241 11.09 5.95 -13.03
CA GLN A 241 12.44 5.42 -12.88
C GLN A 241 12.46 3.92 -13.15
N TYR A 242 13.61 3.39 -13.55
CA TYR A 242 13.77 1.96 -13.74
C TYR A 242 15.09 1.47 -13.17
N MET A 243 15.10 0.22 -12.72
CA MET A 243 16.29 -0.48 -12.28
C MET A 243 16.37 -1.87 -12.90
N ARG A 244 17.56 -2.19 -13.41
CA ARG A 244 17.93 -3.58 -13.68
C ARG A 244 18.24 -4.21 -12.33
N GLY A 245 17.64 -5.37 -12.07
CA GLY A 245 17.96 -6.17 -10.89
C GLY A 245 19.42 -6.63 -10.88
N VAL A 246 19.78 -7.44 -9.90
CA VAL A 246 21.16 -7.94 -9.71
C VAL A 246 21.67 -8.56 -11.02
N PRO A 247 22.77 -8.05 -11.61
CA PRO A 247 23.37 -8.61 -12.81
C PRO A 247 23.79 -10.06 -12.57
N ILE A 248 23.54 -10.93 -13.56
CA ILE A 248 23.96 -12.33 -13.50
C ILE A 248 24.92 -12.57 -14.67
N TYR A 249 26.19 -12.70 -14.34
CA TYR A 249 27.26 -13.00 -15.29
C TYR A 249 27.26 -14.50 -15.64
#